data_AF-A0A3B9PUK2-F1
#
_entry.id   AF-A0A3B9PUK2-F1
#
_cell.length_a   1.000
_cell.length_b   1.000
_cell.length_c   1.000
_cell.angle_alpha   90.00
_cell.angle_beta   90.00
_cell.angle_gamma   90.00
#
_symmetry.space_group_name_H-M   'P 1'
#
loop_
_entity.id
_entity.type
_entity.pdbx_description
1 polymer ?
#
loop_
_entity_poly.entity_id
_entity_poly.type
_entity_poly.pdbx_seq_one_letter_code
_entity_poly.pdbx_strand_id
1 'polypeptide(L)'
;MSDPSNQRADGCSVFFTFLVLALLLSGFFLAQRIFEPDTPAPVTESVDLIRHQKAQAHRDQDSLYKSRIDDFHACSNTSLEGSMLKVIKNRKSSTKSDSIPSN
;
A
#
# COMPACT_ATOMS: atom_id res chain seq x y z
N MET A 1 11.15 -54.13 -44.86
CA MET A 1 10.81 -52.83 -45.48
C MET A 1 9.65 -52.26 -44.68
N SER A 2 9.81 -51.09 -44.09
CA SER A 2 8.88 -50.48 -43.13
C SER A 2 7.62 -49.96 -43.82
N ASP A 3 6.45 -50.40 -43.34
CA ASP A 3 5.14 -50.00 -43.84
C ASP A 3 4.86 -48.51 -43.58
N PRO A 4 4.53 -47.68 -44.59
CA PRO A 4 4.34 -46.25 -44.44
C PRO A 4 2.91 -45.86 -44.03
N SER A 5 2.06 -46.79 -43.56
CA SER A 5 0.63 -46.50 -43.34
C SER A 5 0.32 -45.68 -42.07
N ASN A 6 1.31 -45.44 -41.19
CA ASN A 6 1.07 -44.81 -39.88
C ASN A 6 1.36 -43.29 -39.84
N GLN A 7 1.94 -42.71 -40.89
CA GLN A 7 2.42 -41.31 -40.88
C GLN A 7 1.37 -40.28 -41.33
N ARG A 8 0.23 -40.72 -41.88
CA ARG A 8 -0.85 -39.81 -42.34
C ARG A 8 -1.74 -39.30 -41.19
N ALA A 9 -1.73 -39.97 -40.05
CA ALA A 9 -2.49 -39.57 -38.86
C ALA A 9 -1.82 -38.41 -38.07
N ASP A 10 -0.49 -38.23 -38.24
CA ASP A 10 0.28 -37.19 -37.54
C ASP A 10 -0.05 -35.75 -38.01
N GLY A 11 -0.61 -35.57 -39.22
CA GLY A 11 -1.04 -34.25 -39.67
C GLY A 11 -2.29 -33.73 -38.93
N CYS A 12 -3.14 -34.64 -38.46
CA CYS A 12 -4.37 -34.29 -37.76
C CYS A 12 -4.09 -33.83 -36.32
N SER A 13 -3.11 -34.46 -35.65
CA SER A 13 -2.68 -34.05 -34.30
C SER A 13 -2.10 -32.62 -34.32
N VAL A 14 -1.30 -32.28 -35.33
CA VAL A 14 -0.76 -30.92 -35.52
C VAL A 14 -1.90 -29.91 -35.74
N PHE A 15 -2.90 -30.23 -36.57
CA PHE A 15 -4.06 -29.36 -36.77
C PHE A 15 -4.86 -29.13 -35.47
N PHE A 16 -5.10 -30.18 -34.68
CA PHE A 16 -5.75 -30.04 -33.37
C PHE A 16 -4.93 -29.19 -32.40
N THR A 17 -3.60 -29.24 -32.44
CA THR A 17 -2.77 -28.36 -31.60
C THR A 17 -2.96 -26.88 -31.93
N PHE A 18 -3.13 -26.53 -33.21
CA PHE A 18 -3.43 -25.15 -33.61
C PHE A 18 -4.83 -24.71 -33.16
N LEU A 19 -5.83 -25.60 -33.24
CA LEU A 19 -7.17 -25.29 -32.74
C LEU A 19 -7.17 -25.06 -31.23
N VAL A 20 -6.49 -25.93 -30.47
CA VAL A 20 -6.36 -25.76 -29.02
C VAL A 20 -5.62 -24.46 -28.69
N LEU A 21 -4.52 -24.16 -29.40
CA LEU A 21 -3.78 -22.92 -29.23
C LEU A 21 -4.67 -21.69 -29.50
N ALA A 22 -5.43 -21.70 -30.59
CA ALA A 22 -6.36 -20.61 -30.92
C ALA A 22 -7.43 -20.42 -29.84
N LEU A 23 -7.94 -21.53 -29.29
CA LEU A 23 -8.94 -21.50 -28.22
C LEU A 23 -8.35 -20.94 -26.92
N LEU A 24 -7.14 -21.35 -26.56
CA LEU A 24 -6.44 -20.84 -25.38
C LEU A 24 -6.10 -19.36 -25.51
N LEU A 25 -5.60 -18.91 -26.67
CA LEU A 25 -5.32 -17.51 -26.93
C LEU A 25 -6.60 -16.68 -26.89
N SER A 26 -7.67 -17.15 -27.54
CA SER A 26 -8.97 -16.48 -27.51
C SER A 26 -9.52 -16.38 -26.08
N GLY A 27 -9.45 -17.46 -25.31
CA GLY A 27 -9.89 -17.49 -23.91
C GLY A 27 -9.07 -16.53 -23.04
N PHE A 28 -7.74 -16.48 -23.25
CA PHE A 28 -6.86 -15.56 -22.56
C PHE A 28 -7.19 -14.09 -22.85
N PHE A 29 -7.33 -13.71 -24.11
CA PHE A 29 -7.68 -12.33 -24.48
C PHE A 29 -9.08 -11.93 -24.01
N LEU A 30 -10.03 -12.87 -24.00
CA LEU A 30 -11.37 -12.62 -23.46
C LEU A 30 -11.33 -12.43 -21.95
N ALA A 31 -10.61 -13.27 -21.23
CA ALA A 31 -10.41 -13.14 -19.78
C ALA A 31 -9.70 -11.82 -19.46
N GLN A 32 -8.66 -11.45 -20.20
CA GLN A 32 -7.99 -10.16 -20.06
C GLN A 32 -8.99 -9.01 -20.23
N ARG A 33 -9.79 -9.01 -21.30
CA ARG A 33 -10.83 -7.98 -21.52
C ARG A 33 -11.86 -7.87 -20.40
N ILE A 34 -12.19 -8.97 -19.71
CA ILE A 34 -13.22 -9.01 -18.65
C ILE A 34 -12.62 -8.63 -17.29
N PHE A 35 -11.38 -9.03 -17.02
CA PHE A 35 -10.75 -8.90 -15.70
C PHE A 35 -9.70 -7.79 -15.64
N GLU A 36 -9.35 -7.16 -16.75
CA GLU A 36 -8.46 -6.00 -16.76
C GLU A 36 -9.18 -4.84 -16.06
N PRO A 37 -8.61 -4.33 -14.94
CA PRO A 37 -9.22 -3.22 -14.24
C PRO A 37 -9.21 -1.97 -15.13
N ASP A 38 -10.28 -1.18 -15.05
CA ASP A 38 -10.35 0.09 -15.78
C ASP A 38 -9.11 0.94 -15.48
N THR A 39 -8.51 1.49 -16.54
CA THR A 39 -7.40 2.43 -16.38
C THR A 39 -7.87 3.58 -15.49
N PRO A 40 -7.09 3.97 -14.46
CA PRO A 40 -7.50 5.04 -13.57
C PRO A 40 -7.78 6.30 -14.39
N ALA A 41 -8.90 6.96 -14.08
CA ALA A 41 -9.27 8.20 -14.76
C ALA A 41 -8.11 9.20 -14.65
N PRO A 42 -7.83 9.96 -15.73
CA PRO A 42 -6.80 10.99 -15.68
C PRO A 42 -7.12 11.97 -14.56
N VAL A 43 -6.09 12.34 -13.81
CA VAL A 43 -6.24 13.33 -12.74
C VAL A 43 -6.68 14.64 -13.37
N THR A 44 -7.87 15.10 -13.00
CA THR A 44 -8.39 16.38 -13.45
C THR A 44 -7.80 17.50 -12.61
N GLU A 45 -7.74 18.72 -13.18
CA GLU A 45 -7.33 19.92 -12.45
C GLU A 45 -8.13 20.10 -11.15
N SER A 46 -9.43 19.74 -11.15
CA SER A 46 -10.27 19.78 -9.96
C SER A 46 -9.81 18.83 -8.85
N VAL A 47 -9.33 17.63 -9.21
CA VAL A 47 -8.80 16.65 -8.23
C VAL A 47 -7.50 17.17 -7.63
N ASP A 48 -6.64 17.78 -8.43
CA ASP A 48 -5.40 18.38 -7.94
C ASP A 48 -5.65 19.60 -7.07
N LEU A 49 -6.60 20.45 -7.42
CA LEU A 49 -7.01 21.57 -6.58
C LEU A 49 -7.50 21.10 -5.21
N ILE A 50 -8.36 20.07 -5.16
CA ILE A 50 -8.86 19.50 -3.91
C ILE A 50 -7.70 18.93 -3.07
N ARG A 51 -6.77 18.22 -3.68
CA ARG A 51 -5.58 17.69 -2.99
C ARG A 51 -4.72 18.80 -2.42
N HIS A 52 -4.48 19.87 -3.19
CA HIS A 52 -3.72 21.03 -2.77
C HIS A 52 -4.39 21.74 -1.58
N GLN A 53 -5.70 21.99 -1.66
CA GLN A 53 -6.46 22.61 -0.57
C GLN A 53 -6.40 21.77 0.71
N LYS A 54 -6.57 20.44 0.59
CA LYS A 54 -6.48 19.53 1.74
C LYS A 54 -5.07 19.53 2.35
N ALA A 55 -4.04 19.49 1.52
CA ALA A 55 -2.65 19.57 1.99
C ALA A 55 -2.38 20.90 2.71
N GLN A 56 -2.89 22.01 2.18
CA GLN A 56 -2.75 23.32 2.80
C GLN A 56 -3.47 23.39 4.15
N ALA A 57 -4.72 22.92 4.23
CA ALA A 57 -5.48 22.89 5.48
C ALA A 57 -4.75 22.10 6.59
N HIS A 58 -4.11 20.97 6.25
CA HIS A 58 -3.31 20.20 7.20
C HIS A 58 -2.05 20.95 7.66
N ARG A 59 -1.38 21.68 6.76
CA ARG A 59 -0.21 22.52 7.12
C ARG A 59 -0.62 23.65 8.05
N ASP A 60 -1.74 24.29 7.77
CA ASP A 60 -2.25 25.39 8.61
C ASP A 60 -2.60 24.86 10.01
N GLN A 61 -3.26 23.70 10.10
CA GLN A 61 -3.55 23.04 11.37
C GLN A 61 -2.28 22.63 12.15
N ASP A 62 -1.27 22.07 11.47
CA ASP A 62 -0.01 21.69 12.09
C ASP A 62 0.74 22.91 12.64
N SER A 63 0.75 24.01 11.89
CA SER A 63 1.36 25.26 12.34
C SER A 63 0.68 25.82 13.60
N LEU A 64 -0.65 25.79 13.64
CA LEU A 64 -1.43 26.21 14.80
C LEU A 64 -1.17 25.32 16.02
N TYR A 65 -1.12 24.00 15.81
CA TYR A 65 -0.83 23.03 16.87
C TYR A 65 0.56 23.27 17.47
N LYS A 66 1.58 23.44 16.63
CA LYS A 66 2.96 23.75 17.07
C LYS A 66 3.02 25.06 17.85
N SER A 67 2.41 26.13 17.32
CA SER A 67 2.34 27.41 18.04
C SER A 67 1.72 27.25 19.43
N ARG A 68 0.63 26.49 19.56
CA ARG A 68 0.00 26.26 20.86
C ARG A 68 0.87 25.47 21.83
N ILE A 69 1.65 24.51 21.34
CA ILE A 69 2.61 23.78 22.18
C ILE A 69 3.68 24.74 22.68
N ASP A 70 4.25 25.54 21.78
CA ASP A 70 5.30 26.51 22.11
C ASP A 70 4.79 27.54 23.12
N ASP A 71 3.58 28.09 22.89
CA ASP A 71 2.91 29.03 23.80
C ASP A 71 2.66 28.40 25.18
N PHE A 72 2.17 27.16 25.23
CA PHE A 72 1.93 26.46 26.48
C PHE A 72 3.22 26.31 27.31
N HIS A 73 4.31 25.92 26.64
CA HIS A 73 5.61 25.74 27.28
C HIS A 73 6.24 27.06 27.72
N ALA A 74 6.13 28.11 26.90
CA ALA A 74 6.56 29.46 27.24
C ALA A 74 5.81 30.01 28.46
N CYS A 75 4.47 29.91 28.47
CA CYS A 75 3.63 30.37 29.58
C CYS A 75 3.88 29.59 30.88
N SER A 76 4.18 28.29 30.78
CA SER A 76 4.38 27.43 31.94
C SER A 76 5.84 27.39 32.42
N ASN A 77 6.76 28.09 31.75
CA ASN A 77 8.20 27.99 31.97
C ASN A 77 8.70 26.53 31.96
N THR A 78 8.20 25.75 30.99
CA THR A 78 8.58 24.35 30.78
C THR A 78 9.14 24.18 29.38
N SER A 79 9.71 23.00 29.10
CA SER A 79 10.09 22.61 27.75
C SER A 79 9.48 21.26 27.39
N LEU A 80 9.34 21.04 26.08
CA LEU A 80 8.91 19.76 25.53
C LEU A 80 9.88 18.63 25.96
N GLU A 81 11.19 18.89 25.86
CA GLU A 81 12.24 17.95 26.26
C GLU A 81 12.14 17.59 27.75
N GLY A 82 11.96 18.57 28.63
CA GLY A 82 11.80 18.33 30.06
C GLY A 82 10.55 17.49 30.37
N SER A 83 9.47 17.74 29.63
CA SER A 83 8.22 16.99 29.74
C SER A 83 8.42 15.53 29.29
N MET A 84 9.10 15.30 28.16
CA MET A 84 9.43 13.96 27.67
C MET A 84 10.33 13.20 28.64
N LEU A 85 11.38 13.83 29.17
CA LEU A 85 12.28 13.21 30.15
C LEU A 85 11.52 12.78 31.41
N LYS A 86 10.56 13.59 31.87
CA LYS A 86 9.70 13.26 33.01
C LYS A 86 8.85 12.03 32.73
N VAL A 87 8.25 11.91 31.54
CA VAL A 87 7.48 10.72 31.14
C VAL A 87 8.36 9.47 31.10
N ILE A 88 9.55 9.56 30.51
CA ILE A 88 10.51 8.45 30.45
C ILE A 88 10.90 7.99 31.86
N LYS A 89 11.22 8.94 32.75
CA LYS A 89 11.58 8.66 34.14
C LYS A 89 10.43 7.97 34.87
N ASN A 90 9.21 8.47 34.73
CA ASN A 90 8.02 7.90 35.37
C ASN A 90 7.74 6.47 34.89
N ARG A 91 7.90 6.19 33.58
CA ARG A 91 7.78 4.82 33.07
C ARG A 91 8.85 3.90 33.66
N LYS A 92 10.12 4.32 33.65
CA LYS A 92 11.23 3.53 34.21
C LYS A 92 11.06 3.23 35.70
N SER A 93 10.56 4.18 36.49
CA SER A 93 10.28 3.95 37.90
C SER A 93 9.12 2.99 38.13
N SER A 94 8.07 3.05 37.30
CA SER A 94 6.95 2.09 37.36
C SER A 94 7.42 0.66 37.09
N THR A 95 8.24 0.45 36.06
CA THR A 95 8.74 -0.90 35.72
C THR A 95 9.63 -1.49 36.82
N LYS A 96 10.36 -0.64 37.54
CA LYS A 96 11.22 -1.05 38.66
C LYS A 96 10.41 -1.37 39.94
N SER A 97 9.20 -0.83 40.07
CA SER A 97 8.30 -1.13 41.18
C SER A 97 7.58 -2.48 41.02
N ASP A 98 7.40 -2.95 39.79
CA ASP A 98 6.76 -4.25 39.49
C ASP A 98 7.74 -5.43 39.60
N SER A 99 9.05 -5.16 39.62
CA SER A 99 10.09 -6.16 39.91
C SER A 99 10.39 -6.20 41.42
N ILE A 100 9.44 -6.67 42.23
CA ILE A 100 9.73 -7.10 43.61
C ILE A 100 10.43 -8.47 43.50
N PRO A 101 11.60 -8.69 44.14
CA PRO A 101 12.26 -9.98 44.10
C PRO A 101 11.41 -11.00 44.87
N SER A 102 11.03 -12.10 44.21
CA SER A 102 10.59 -13.30 44.90
C SER A 102 11.76 -13.82 45.73
N ASN A 103 11.54 -13.99 47.03
CA ASN A 103 12.44 -14.60 48.02
C ASN A 103 13.29 -15.76 47.47
#